data_AF-A0A940DH32-F1
#
_entry.id   AF-A0A940DH32-F1
#
_cell.length_a   1.000
_cell.length_b   1.000
_cell.length_c   1.000
_cell.angle_alpha   90.00
_cell.angle_beta   90.00
_cell.angle_gamma   90.00
#
_symmetry.space_group_name_H-M   'P 1'
#
loop_
_entity.id
_entity.type
_entity.pdbx_description
1 polymer ?
#
loop_
_entity_poly.entity_id
_entity_poly.type
_entity_poly.pdbx_seq_one_letter_code
_entity_poly.pdbx_strand_id
1 'polypeptide(L)'
;MEKQDLKEQTQSSPAKSDKADGASYGKFKTGEDLLNAYNALEAEFTRRSQRIKELEGALNARTESDKWADKVKALGEKYPVARNLGKELTAYLEKNESLIAEDDCLEKALLCVLAERYDAQENGNSPTGSVEREADPATSAGAANEKTEATEKVSAQRRTPVIPVGGGEIPIVPTIRISTVNEAGKMAMEILKPKGE
;
A
#
# COMPACT_ATOMS: atom_id res chain seq x y z
N MET A 1 -14.39 17.59 58.13
CA MET A 1 -13.20 17.20 57.35
C MET A 1 -13.50 17.59 55.91
N GLU A 2 -13.36 18.85 55.47
CA GLU A 2 -12.16 19.73 55.54
C GLU A 2 -10.95 18.92 55.04
N LYS A 3 -10.31 19.17 53.89
CA LYS A 3 -9.80 20.40 53.20
C LYS A 3 -9.51 19.98 51.73
N GLN A 4 -9.30 20.79 50.68
CA GLN A 4 -8.82 22.16 50.55
C GLN A 4 -8.99 22.62 49.08
N ASP A 5 -9.39 23.88 48.92
CA ASP A 5 -9.34 24.69 47.69
C ASP A 5 -7.93 24.84 47.10
N LEU A 6 -7.85 25.00 45.77
CA LEU A 6 -6.89 25.90 45.13
C LEU A 6 -7.44 26.39 43.79
N LYS A 7 -8.13 27.54 43.84
CA LYS A 7 -8.57 28.31 42.68
C LYS A 7 -7.75 29.59 42.70
N GLU A 8 -6.70 29.64 41.89
CA GLU A 8 -5.85 30.83 41.79
C GLU A 8 -6.58 31.86 40.92
N GLN A 9 -7.36 32.71 41.61
CA GLN A 9 -8.11 33.80 41.04
C GLN A 9 -7.23 35.04 41.03
N THR A 10 -6.71 35.41 39.87
CA THR A 10 -5.99 36.68 39.66
C THR A 10 -6.98 37.84 39.79
N GLN A 11 -7.13 38.36 41.01
CA GLN A 11 -7.88 39.59 41.28
C GLN A 11 -7.03 40.81 40.90
N SER A 12 -7.38 41.46 39.80
CA SER A 12 -6.98 42.85 39.55
C SER A 12 -7.84 43.78 40.41
N SER A 13 -7.21 44.49 41.34
CA SER A 13 -7.83 45.64 42.02
C SER A 13 -7.34 46.94 41.39
N PRO A 14 -8.19 47.98 41.24
CA PRO A 14 -7.78 49.25 40.67
C PRO A 14 -7.14 50.11 41.77
N ALA A 15 -5.81 50.20 41.78
CA ALA A 15 -5.10 51.10 42.68
C ALA A 15 -4.87 52.46 41.99
N LYS A 16 -5.50 53.51 42.54
CA LYS A 16 -5.16 54.90 42.26
C LYS A 16 -3.69 55.13 42.66
N SER A 17 -2.84 55.52 41.72
CA SER A 17 -1.46 55.93 42.00
C SER A 17 -1.32 57.43 41.71
N ASP A 18 -1.12 58.22 42.76
CA ASP A 18 -0.61 59.58 42.66
C ASP A 18 0.52 59.78 43.66
N LYS A 19 1.68 60.15 43.10
CA LYS A 19 2.90 60.75 43.68
C LYS A 19 3.90 59.91 44.51
N ALA A 20 4.93 59.49 43.77
CA ALA A 20 6.34 59.91 43.86
C ALA A 20 7.25 59.44 45.01
N ASP A 21 8.30 58.71 44.57
CA ASP A 21 9.72 58.74 44.97
C ASP A 21 10.32 57.47 45.60
N GLY A 22 11.32 56.91 44.90
CA GLY A 22 12.33 56.02 45.50
C GLY A 22 12.99 54.98 44.58
N ALA A 23 12.28 54.41 43.60
CA ALA A 23 12.80 53.35 42.75
C ALA A 23 13.02 53.85 41.31
N SER A 24 14.28 53.98 40.89
CA SER A 24 14.62 54.21 39.48
C SER A 24 14.21 52.97 38.67
N TYR A 25 13.14 53.06 37.86
CA TYR A 25 12.66 51.99 36.98
C TYR A 25 13.51 51.86 35.69
N GLY A 26 14.78 52.25 35.76
CA GLY A 26 15.72 52.20 34.65
C GLY A 26 15.32 53.12 33.50
N LYS A 27 14.89 52.53 32.37
CA LYS A 27 14.51 53.26 31.15
C LYS A 27 13.05 53.75 31.14
N PHE A 28 12.24 53.30 32.09
CA PHE A 28 10.81 53.61 32.15
C PHE A 28 10.56 54.79 33.09
N LYS A 29 9.53 55.59 32.75
CA LYS A 29 9.20 56.83 33.48
C LYS A 29 8.46 56.55 34.78
N THR A 30 7.66 55.47 34.82
CA THR A 30 6.86 55.05 35.97
C THR A 30 6.89 53.53 36.12
N GLY A 31 6.51 53.02 37.31
CA GLY A 31 6.35 51.58 37.52
C GLY A 31 5.23 50.97 36.67
N GLU A 32 4.16 51.73 36.43
CA GLU A 32 3.06 51.37 35.53
C GLU A 32 3.56 51.14 34.09
N ASP A 33 4.43 52.02 33.58
CA ASP A 33 5.01 51.89 32.24
C ASP A 33 5.86 50.61 32.10
N LEU A 34 6.61 50.26 33.14
CA LEU A 34 7.41 49.03 33.18
C LEU A 34 6.51 47.78 33.17
N LEU A 35 5.45 47.77 33.99
CA LEU A 35 4.49 46.66 34.03
C LEU A 35 3.77 46.49 32.70
N ASN A 36 3.37 47.60 32.07
CA ASN A 36 2.72 47.57 30.77
C ASN A 36 3.66 47.03 29.68
N ALA A 37 4.94 47.42 29.68
CA ALA A 37 5.93 46.90 28.75
C ALA A 37 6.17 45.40 28.93
N TYR A 38 6.20 44.92 30.18
CA TYR A 38 6.30 43.50 30.49
C TYR A 38 5.08 42.73 29.95
N ASN A 39 3.86 43.19 30.25
CA ASN A 39 2.63 42.55 29.78
C ASN A 39 2.53 42.52 28.24
N ALA A 40 2.96 43.60 27.58
CA ALA A 40 3.01 43.67 26.12
C ALA A 40 4.00 42.64 25.53
N LEU A 41 5.16 42.46 26.18
CA LEU A 41 6.15 41.46 25.77
C LEU A 41 5.63 40.04 25.97
N GLU A 42 4.98 39.76 27.10
CA GLU A 42 4.37 38.46 27.40
C GLU A 42 3.25 38.12 26.39
N ALA A 43 2.43 39.12 26.02
CA ALA A 43 1.41 38.96 24.99
C ALA A 43 2.01 38.64 23.61
N GLU A 44 3.08 39.33 23.21
CA GLU A 44 3.78 39.05 21.95
C GLU A 44 4.46 37.68 21.96
N PHE A 45 5.06 37.27 23.08
CA PHE A 45 5.63 35.94 23.22
C PHE A 45 4.55 34.87 23.06
N THR A 46 3.41 35.04 23.73
CA THR A 46 2.27 34.11 23.64
C THR A 46 1.73 34.03 22.21
N ARG A 47 1.49 35.19 21.58
CA ARG A 47 1.01 35.29 20.20
C ARG A 47 1.96 34.61 19.22
N ARG A 48 3.27 34.86 19.36
CA ARG A 48 4.29 34.27 18.49
C ARG A 48 4.42 32.77 18.69
N SER A 49 4.34 32.29 19.92
CA SER A 49 4.34 30.86 20.25
C SER A 49 3.14 30.13 19.63
N GLN A 50 1.94 30.72 19.74
CA GLN A 50 0.73 30.19 19.11
C GLN A 50 0.89 30.15 17.58
N ARG A 51 1.40 31.24 16.99
CA ARG A 51 1.61 31.31 15.55
C ARG A 51 2.61 30.27 15.03
N ILE A 52 3.69 30.02 15.77
CA ILE A 52 4.65 28.97 15.43
C ILE A 52 3.97 27.60 15.46
N LYS A 53 3.21 27.29 16.52
CA LYS A 53 2.48 26.02 16.65
C LYS A 53 1.50 25.79 15.50
N GLU A 54 0.78 26.83 15.07
CA GLU A 54 -0.11 26.76 13.90
C GLU A 54 0.66 26.45 12.60
N LEU A 55 1.78 27.14 12.39
CA LEU A 55 2.61 26.96 11.19
C LEU A 55 3.27 25.58 11.15
N GLU A 56 3.77 25.09 12.28
CA GLU A 56 4.30 23.73 12.42
C GLU A 56 3.22 22.68 12.15
N GLY A 57 2.01 22.88 12.70
CA GLY A 57 0.86 22.02 12.43
C GLY A 57 0.49 22.01 10.94
N ALA A 58 0.46 23.17 10.29
CA ALA A 58 0.16 23.29 8.87
C ALA A 58 1.25 22.67 7.97
N LEU A 59 2.53 22.81 8.34
CA LEU A 59 3.64 22.20 7.63
C LEU A 59 3.57 20.68 7.74
N ASN A 60 3.37 20.15 8.95
CA ASN A 60 3.25 18.71 9.17
C ASN A 60 2.08 18.12 8.36
N ALA A 61 0.91 18.78 8.39
CA ALA A 61 -0.24 18.34 7.59
C ALA A 61 0.04 18.33 6.08
N ARG A 62 0.77 19.34 5.56
CA ARG A 62 1.23 19.34 4.17
C ARG A 62 2.18 18.19 3.87
N THR A 63 3.18 17.95 4.74
CA THR A 63 4.14 16.86 4.51
C THR A 63 3.48 15.49 4.49
N GLU A 64 2.46 15.24 5.30
CA GLU A 64 1.72 13.97 5.27
C GLU A 64 0.88 13.81 3.99
N SER A 65 0.21 14.89 3.55
CA SER A 65 -0.51 14.88 2.27
C SER A 65 0.41 14.66 1.07
N ASP A 66 1.58 15.30 1.06
CA ASP A 66 2.56 15.17 -0.01
C ASP A 66 3.16 13.75 -0.03
N LYS A 67 3.52 13.19 1.13
CA LYS A 67 3.97 11.80 1.27
C LYS A 67 2.92 10.80 0.75
N TRP A 68 1.64 11.02 1.06
CA TRP A 68 0.56 10.16 0.58
C TRP A 68 0.43 10.21 -0.95
N ALA A 69 0.50 11.41 -1.54
CA ALA A 69 0.45 11.57 -2.99
C ALA A 69 1.64 10.86 -3.67
N ASP A 70 2.83 10.94 -3.08
CA ASP A 70 4.02 10.24 -3.57
C ASP A 70 3.85 8.71 -3.47
N LYS A 71 3.29 8.18 -2.39
CA LYS A 71 2.97 6.74 -2.24
C LYS A 71 2.00 6.25 -3.33
N VAL A 72 0.93 7.00 -3.60
CA VAL A 72 -0.04 6.66 -4.66
C VAL A 72 0.60 6.72 -6.05
N LYS A 73 1.45 7.72 -6.30
CA LYS A 73 2.19 7.84 -7.55
C LYS A 73 3.15 6.67 -7.74
N ALA A 74 3.94 6.34 -6.72
CA ALA A 74 4.87 5.21 -6.74
C ALA A 74 4.15 3.88 -6.99
N LEU A 75 2.98 3.68 -6.37
CA LEU A 75 2.14 2.51 -6.63
C LEU A 75 1.69 2.44 -8.09
N GLY A 76 1.25 3.56 -8.67
CA GLY A 76 0.82 3.61 -10.07
C GLY A 76 1.99 3.36 -11.06
N GLU A 77 3.20 3.75 -10.70
CA GLU A 77 4.41 3.45 -11.48
C GLU A 77 4.78 1.96 -11.38
N LYS A 78 4.75 1.38 -10.17
CA LYS A 78 5.06 -0.03 -9.91
C LYS A 78 4.01 -0.99 -10.48
N TYR A 79 2.74 -0.62 -10.36
CA TYR A 79 1.60 -1.42 -10.81
C TYR A 79 0.67 -0.58 -11.70
N PRO A 80 0.85 -0.61 -13.03
CA PRO A 80 -0.01 0.11 -13.97
C PRO A 80 -1.48 -0.27 -13.85
N VAL A 81 -1.76 -1.53 -13.49
CA VAL A 81 -3.12 -2.04 -13.24
C VAL A 81 -3.82 -1.28 -12.10
N ALA A 82 -3.10 -0.83 -11.08
CA ALA A 82 -3.67 -0.14 -9.92
C ALA A 82 -4.42 1.16 -10.30
N ARG A 83 -4.04 1.80 -11.41
CA ARG A 83 -4.72 3.02 -11.90
C ARG A 83 -6.20 2.81 -12.17
N ASN A 84 -6.58 1.62 -12.67
CA ASN A 84 -7.96 1.31 -13.01
C ASN A 84 -8.79 0.90 -11.78
N LEU A 85 -8.13 0.41 -10.73
CA LEU A 85 -8.78 -0.09 -9.52
C LEU A 85 -8.90 0.96 -8.41
N GLY A 86 -8.54 2.22 -8.66
CA GLY A 86 -8.52 3.27 -7.63
C GLY A 86 -9.83 3.36 -6.81
N LYS A 87 -10.99 3.22 -7.46
CA LYS A 87 -12.30 3.25 -6.78
C LYS A 87 -12.52 2.08 -5.82
N GLU A 88 -12.07 0.89 -6.21
CA GLU A 88 -12.19 -0.34 -5.41
C GLU A 88 -11.19 -0.33 -4.25
N LEU A 89 -9.98 0.17 -4.49
CA LEU A 89 -8.99 0.38 -3.43
C LEU A 89 -9.53 1.34 -2.36
N THR A 90 -10.09 2.50 -2.75
CA THR A 90 -10.65 3.45 -1.77
C THR A 90 -11.77 2.81 -0.95
N ALA A 91 -12.68 2.08 -1.60
CA ALA A 91 -13.76 1.37 -0.91
C ALA A 91 -13.25 0.28 0.06
N TYR A 92 -12.11 -0.36 -0.26
CA TYR A 92 -11.48 -1.34 0.63
C TYR A 92 -10.78 -0.67 1.82
N LEU A 93 -10.14 0.48 1.61
CA LEU A 93 -9.51 1.27 2.68
C LEU A 93 -10.55 1.82 3.66
N GLU A 94 -11.71 2.29 3.16
CA GLU A 94 -12.81 2.75 4.01
C GLU A 94 -13.40 1.63 4.89
N LYS A 95 -13.46 0.41 4.37
CA LYS A 95 -13.91 -0.77 5.14
C LYS A 95 -12.90 -1.23 6.18
N ASN A 96 -11.61 -1.02 5.91
CA ASN A 96 -10.52 -1.49 6.75
C ASN A 96 -9.67 -0.31 7.24
N GLU A 97 -10.26 0.51 8.12
CA GLU A 97 -9.61 1.69 8.70
C GLU A 97 -8.29 1.36 9.41
N SER A 98 -8.17 0.16 9.99
CA SER A 98 -6.95 -0.32 10.65
C SER A 98 -5.75 -0.47 9.72
N LEU A 99 -5.97 -0.61 8.41
CA LEU A 99 -4.88 -0.76 7.44
C LEU A 99 -4.26 0.59 7.08
N ILE A 100 -4.93 1.72 7.32
CA ILE A 100 -4.42 3.05 6.95
C ILE A 100 -3.15 3.41 7.74
N ALA A 101 -2.97 2.82 8.93
CA ALA A 101 -1.80 3.01 9.77
C ALA A 101 -0.55 2.26 9.25
N GLU A 102 -0.70 1.28 8.37
CA GLU A 102 0.41 0.51 7.84
C GLU A 102 1.04 1.19 6.61
N ASP A 103 2.37 1.11 6.49
CA ASP A 103 3.08 1.73 5.38
C ASP A 103 2.75 1.10 4.01
N ASP A 104 2.41 -0.19 4.01
CA ASP A 104 2.12 -1.01 2.81
C ASP A 104 0.61 -1.15 2.53
N CYS A 105 -0.22 -0.29 3.11
CA CYS A 105 -1.68 -0.40 3.05
C CYS A 105 -2.23 -0.44 1.62
N LEU A 106 -1.63 0.34 0.72
CA LEU A 106 -2.00 0.43 -0.69
C LEU A 106 -1.70 -0.87 -1.45
N GLU A 107 -0.57 -1.52 -1.17
CA GLU A 107 -0.18 -2.77 -1.82
C GLU A 107 -1.04 -3.94 -1.33
N LYS A 108 -1.30 -3.98 -0.02
CA LYS A 108 -2.21 -4.98 0.58
C LYS A 108 -3.63 -4.83 0.04
N ALA A 109 -4.14 -3.60 -0.04
CA ALA A 109 -5.45 -3.34 -0.62
C ALA A 109 -5.52 -3.77 -2.09
N LEU A 110 -4.48 -3.47 -2.89
CA LEU A 110 -4.41 -3.92 -4.27
C LEU A 110 -4.45 -5.45 -4.38
N LEU A 111 -3.69 -6.16 -3.55
CA LEU A 111 -3.67 -7.63 -3.53
C LEU A 111 -5.05 -8.20 -3.19
N CYS A 112 -5.74 -7.65 -2.18
CA CYS A 112 -7.06 -8.09 -1.80
C CYS A 112 -8.10 -7.86 -2.91
N VAL A 113 -8.11 -6.67 -3.52
CA VAL A 113 -9.03 -6.38 -4.62
C VAL A 113 -8.77 -7.28 -5.83
N LEU A 114 -7.51 -7.56 -6.15
CA LEU A 114 -7.16 -8.50 -7.22
C LEU A 114 -7.58 -9.93 -6.89
N ALA A 115 -7.47 -10.37 -5.64
CA ALA A 115 -7.95 -11.67 -5.20
C ALA A 115 -9.48 -11.79 -5.33
N GLU A 116 -10.23 -10.79 -4.88
CA GLU A 116 -11.69 -10.74 -5.03
C GLU A 116 -12.12 -10.83 -6.51
N ARG A 117 -11.38 -10.16 -7.40
CA ARG A 117 -11.61 -10.21 -8.86
C ARG A 117 -11.32 -11.58 -9.45
N TYR A 118 -10.28 -12.26 -8.97
CA TYR A 118 -9.92 -13.60 -9.43
C TYR A 118 -10.96 -14.63 -8.98
N ASP A 119 -11.38 -14.58 -7.72
CA ASP A 119 -12.44 -15.46 -7.19
C ASP A 119 -13.78 -15.23 -7.88
N ALA A 120 -14.09 -13.98 -8.27
CA ALA A 120 -15.27 -13.66 -9.07
C ALA A 120 -15.22 -14.19 -10.51
N GLN A 121 -14.01 -14.29 -11.10
CA GLN A 121 -13.82 -14.93 -12.41
C GLN A 121 -13.98 -16.45 -12.34
N GLU A 122 -13.54 -17.09 -11.25
CA GLU A 122 -13.66 -18.54 -11.09
C GLU A 122 -15.12 -18.98 -10.86
N ASN A 123 -15.91 -18.16 -10.17
CA ASN A 123 -17.31 -18.45 -9.85
C ASN A 123 -18.33 -18.05 -10.95
N GLY A 124 -17.86 -17.71 -12.16
CA GLY A 124 -18.71 -17.64 -13.36
C GLY A 124 -19.77 -16.53 -13.39
N ASN A 125 -19.63 -15.46 -12.61
CA ASN A 125 -20.55 -14.31 -12.68
C ASN A 125 -19.81 -13.02 -13.05
N SER A 126 -19.46 -12.89 -14.32
CA SER A 126 -19.08 -11.61 -14.92
C SER A 126 -20.30 -10.98 -15.61
N PRO A 127 -20.79 -9.81 -15.18
CA PRO A 127 -21.50 -8.93 -16.08
C PRO A 127 -20.46 -8.11 -16.85
N THR A 128 -20.50 -8.27 -18.17
CA THR A 128 -19.92 -7.37 -19.19
C THR A 128 -18.41 -7.45 -19.43
N GLY A 129 -18.10 -8.05 -20.58
CA GLY A 129 -16.80 -8.06 -21.22
C GLY A 129 -16.90 -8.80 -22.55
N SER A 130 -17.87 -8.42 -23.39
CA SER A 130 -18.03 -8.98 -24.74
C SER A 130 -16.74 -8.77 -25.54
N VAL A 131 -16.04 -9.86 -25.79
CA VAL A 131 -15.15 -9.98 -26.94
C VAL A 131 -15.80 -11.05 -27.82
N GLU A 132 -16.66 -10.61 -28.72
CA GLU A 132 -17.09 -11.42 -29.85
C GLU A 132 -15.86 -11.65 -30.74
N ARG A 133 -15.22 -12.81 -30.58
CA ARG A 133 -14.47 -13.41 -31.68
C ARG A 133 -15.48 -14.15 -32.53
N GLU A 134 -15.85 -13.54 -33.66
CA GLU A 134 -16.39 -14.30 -34.76
C GLU A 134 -15.35 -15.35 -35.17
N ALA A 135 -15.70 -16.61 -34.99
CA ALA A 135 -15.01 -17.75 -35.56
C ALA A 135 -15.93 -18.32 -36.65
N ASP A 136 -15.46 -18.22 -37.89
CA ASP A 136 -16.11 -18.78 -39.06
C ASP A 136 -16.47 -20.27 -38.87
N PRO A 137 -17.69 -20.70 -39.22
CA PRO A 137 -18.14 -22.08 -39.10
C PRO A 137 -17.71 -22.90 -40.32
N ALA A 138 -16.46 -23.37 -40.32
CA ALA A 138 -16.02 -24.36 -41.30
C ALA A 138 -14.99 -25.31 -40.69
N THR A 139 -15.46 -26.30 -39.94
CA THR A 139 -15.18 -27.73 -40.18
C THR A 139 -15.99 -28.52 -39.16
N SER A 140 -17.07 -29.07 -39.67
CA SER A 140 -17.91 -30.05 -39.00
C SER A 140 -17.12 -31.32 -38.68
N ALA A 141 -17.57 -31.94 -37.59
CA ALA A 141 -17.62 -33.39 -37.39
C ALA A 141 -16.34 -34.10 -36.97
N GLY A 142 -16.38 -34.57 -35.72
CA GLY A 142 -15.74 -35.83 -35.33
C GLY A 142 -14.60 -35.71 -34.32
N ALA A 143 -14.93 -35.53 -33.03
CA ALA A 143 -14.16 -36.07 -31.90
C ALA A 143 -14.80 -35.66 -30.55
N ALA A 144 -16.09 -35.89 -30.37
CA ALA A 144 -16.76 -35.76 -29.08
C ALA A 144 -17.25 -37.16 -28.65
N ASN A 145 -16.33 -37.97 -28.13
CA ASN A 145 -16.55 -39.06 -27.16
C ASN A 145 -15.34 -40.00 -27.10
N GLU A 146 -14.20 -39.52 -26.58
CA GLU A 146 -13.13 -40.45 -26.12
C GLU A 146 -12.13 -39.73 -25.19
N LYS A 147 -12.60 -38.95 -24.22
CA LYS A 147 -11.69 -38.26 -23.28
C LYS A 147 -12.28 -38.03 -21.89
N THR A 148 -12.99 -39.03 -21.36
CA THR A 148 -13.46 -38.99 -19.97
C THR A 148 -13.01 -40.19 -19.14
N GLU A 149 -12.68 -41.34 -19.76
CA GLU A 149 -12.26 -42.52 -18.97
C GLU A 149 -10.76 -42.58 -18.63
N ALA A 150 -9.89 -41.95 -19.45
CA ALA A 150 -8.44 -41.97 -19.21
C ALA A 150 -8.02 -41.04 -18.07
N THR A 151 -8.74 -39.93 -17.85
CA THR A 151 -8.43 -38.96 -16.80
C THR A 151 -8.91 -39.38 -15.42
N GLU A 152 -9.97 -40.19 -15.33
CA GLU A 152 -10.51 -40.67 -14.06
C GLU A 152 -9.65 -41.78 -13.43
N LYS A 153 -9.00 -42.62 -14.26
CA LYS A 153 -8.06 -43.65 -13.78
C LYS A 153 -6.71 -43.08 -13.34
N VAL A 154 -6.32 -41.91 -13.84
CA VAL A 154 -5.04 -41.24 -13.48
C VAL A 154 -5.14 -40.48 -12.15
N SER A 155 -6.30 -39.92 -11.81
CA SER A 155 -6.50 -39.20 -10.54
C SER A 155 -6.75 -40.13 -9.33
N ALA A 156 -7.31 -41.32 -9.57
CA ALA A 156 -7.52 -42.35 -8.54
C ALA A 156 -6.23 -43.08 -8.13
N GLN A 157 -5.23 -43.12 -9.02
CA GLN A 157 -3.91 -43.69 -8.74
C GLN A 157 -2.99 -42.64 -8.09
N ARG A 158 -3.34 -42.14 -6.90
CA ARG A 158 -2.40 -41.38 -6.05
C ARG A 158 -1.34 -42.31 -5.49
N ARG A 159 -0.46 -42.82 -6.34
CA ARG A 159 0.83 -43.37 -5.91
C ARG A 159 1.81 -42.21 -5.98
N THR A 160 2.33 -41.80 -4.83
CA THR A 160 3.54 -40.96 -4.79
C THR A 160 4.60 -41.63 -5.66
N PRO A 161 5.33 -40.89 -6.51
CA PRO A 161 6.40 -41.48 -7.30
C PRO A 161 7.38 -42.15 -6.33
N VAL A 162 7.62 -43.45 -6.53
CA VAL A 162 8.61 -44.20 -5.76
C VAL A 162 9.96 -43.61 -6.13
N ILE A 163 10.60 -42.96 -5.17
CA ILE A 163 11.99 -42.51 -5.31
C ILE A 163 12.84 -43.78 -5.16
N PRO A 164 13.55 -44.27 -6.19
CA PRO A 164 14.47 -45.38 -6.01
C PRO A 164 15.53 -44.96 -5.00
N VAL A 165 15.73 -45.77 -3.97
CA VAL A 165 16.65 -45.48 -2.84
C VAL A 165 18.13 -45.66 -3.23
N GLY A 166 18.41 -45.88 -4.51
CA GLY A 166 19.74 -45.91 -5.11
C GLY A 166 19.90 -44.72 -6.04
N GLY A 167 20.94 -43.91 -5.78
CA GLY A 167 21.21 -42.67 -6.49
C GLY A 167 21.11 -42.81 -8.02
N GLY A 168 20.44 -41.84 -8.63
CA GLY A 168 20.35 -41.76 -10.08
C GLY A 168 21.73 -41.63 -10.70
N GLU A 169 22.01 -42.43 -11.73
CA GLU A 169 23.20 -42.26 -12.55
C GLU A 169 23.10 -40.91 -13.27
N ILE A 170 24.11 -40.06 -13.06
CA ILE A 170 24.23 -38.80 -13.80
C ILE A 170 24.59 -39.20 -15.24
N PRO A 171 23.82 -38.81 -16.26
CA PRO A 171 24.21 -39.08 -17.63
C PRO A 171 25.57 -38.42 -17.89
N ILE A 172 26.60 -39.23 -18.16
CA ILE A 172 27.95 -38.79 -18.56
C ILE A 172 27.94 -38.27 -20.01
N VAL A 173 26.75 -37.93 -20.54
CA VAL A 173 26.60 -37.32 -21.86
C VAL A 173 26.65 -35.80 -21.69
N PRO A 174 27.55 -35.10 -22.40
CA PRO A 174 27.62 -33.64 -22.34
C PRO A 174 26.28 -33.02 -22.77
N THR A 175 25.84 -31.98 -22.05
CA THR A 175 24.62 -31.24 -22.39
C THR A 175 24.80 -30.51 -23.73
N ILE A 176 24.06 -30.94 -24.75
CA ILE A 176 24.02 -30.23 -26.04
C ILE A 176 23.06 -29.04 -25.89
N ARG A 177 23.60 -27.81 -25.98
CA ARG A 177 22.78 -26.59 -25.98
C ARG A 177 22.37 -26.26 -27.41
N ILE A 178 21.11 -26.56 -27.75
CA ILE A 178 20.51 -26.11 -29.01
C ILE A 178 20.31 -24.59 -28.98
N SER A 179 20.81 -23.91 -30.01
CA SER A 179 20.73 -22.45 -30.10
C SER A 179 19.61 -21.98 -31.03
N THR A 180 19.12 -22.87 -31.90
CA THR A 180 18.09 -22.54 -32.91
C THR A 180 17.00 -23.60 -33.02
N VAL A 181 15.79 -23.18 -33.38
CA VAL A 181 14.62 -24.06 -33.55
C VAL A 181 14.83 -25.09 -34.68
N ASN A 182 15.57 -24.70 -35.73
CA ASN A 182 15.86 -25.58 -36.87
C ASN A 182 16.85 -26.70 -36.48
N GLU A 183 17.84 -26.38 -35.65
CA GLU A 183 18.77 -27.36 -35.07
C GLU A 183 18.06 -28.35 -34.15
N ALA A 184 17.12 -27.86 -33.32
CA ALA A 184 16.28 -28.70 -32.48
C ALA A 184 15.40 -29.66 -33.31
N GLY A 185 14.82 -29.16 -34.40
CA GLY A 185 14.00 -29.97 -35.31
C GLY A 185 14.77 -31.11 -35.97
N LYS A 186 16.02 -30.86 -36.40
CA LYS A 186 16.88 -31.91 -36.98
C LYS A 186 17.26 -32.98 -35.98
N MET A 187 17.66 -32.60 -34.77
CA MET A 187 18.00 -33.57 -33.71
C MET A 187 16.79 -34.42 -33.28
N ALA A 188 15.60 -33.82 -33.19
CA ALA A 188 14.39 -34.56 -32.87
C ALA A 188 14.07 -35.63 -33.93
N MET A 189 14.22 -35.29 -35.22
CA MET A 189 14.00 -36.23 -36.32
C MET A 189 15.00 -37.39 -36.32
N GLU A 190 16.22 -37.16 -35.85
CA GLU A 190 17.26 -38.19 -35.72
C GLU A 190 16.98 -39.15 -34.56
N ILE A 191 16.47 -38.64 -33.43
CA ILE A 191 16.04 -39.46 -32.29
C ILE A 191 14.80 -40.29 -32.62
N LEU A 192 13.86 -39.70 -33.39
CA LEU A 192 12.61 -40.36 -33.74
C LEU A 192 12.76 -41.43 -34.83
N LYS A 193 13.88 -41.44 -35.55
CA LYS A 193 14.12 -42.45 -36.58
C LYS A 193 14.29 -43.81 -35.90
N PRO A 194 13.47 -44.82 -36.23
CA PRO A 194 13.65 -46.15 -35.67
C PRO A 194 15.04 -46.63 -36.06
N LYS A 195 15.85 -47.01 -35.06
CA LYS A 195 17.08 -47.76 -35.30
C LYS A 195 16.66 -49.04 -36.02
N GLY A 196 17.00 -49.15 -37.30
CA GLY A 196 16.88 -50.41 -38.04
C GLY A 196 17.68 -51.49 -37.33
N GLU A 197 17.18 -52.73 -37.45
CA GLU A 197 17.71 -54.00 -36.92
C GLU A 197 19.24 -54.13 -36.92
#